data_AF-A0A1U7NG15-F1
#
_entry.id   AF-A0A1U7NG15-F1
#
_cell.length_a   1.000
_cell.length_b   1.000
_cell.length_c   1.000
_cell.angle_alpha   90.00
_cell.angle_beta   90.00
_cell.angle_gamma   90.00
#
_symmetry.space_group_name_H-M   'P 1'
#
loop_
_entity.id
_entity.type
_entity.pdbx_description
1 polymer ?
#
loop_
_entity_poly.entity_id
_entity_poly.type
_entity_poly.pdbx_seq_one_letter_code
_entity_poly.pdbx_strand_id
1 'polypeptide(L)'
;MILSYFTLVFGELVPKQIAIHKSEQMALGVSGLISGIAFLFSPLVKVLTWSTNTVLRVLGINPNSNEEEVFEEEIIMMVNAGEQKGTIDTQEKDLIECLFAFDDRQAKDIMVHRTEMILLDLDNPDGWDHAIYETKRAFIPVFSKTADHILSILNVKKLLRN
;
A
#
# COMPACT_ATOMS: atom_id res chain seq x y z
N MET A 1 42.15 -23.34 -17.25
CA MET A 1 40.94 -22.85 -17.94
C MET A 1 39.81 -23.88 -17.86
N ILE A 2 39.96 -25.08 -18.44
CA ILE A 2 38.91 -26.12 -18.38
C ILE A 2 38.60 -26.54 -16.93
N LEU A 3 39.62 -26.88 -16.13
CA LEU A 3 39.42 -27.27 -14.73
C LEU A 3 38.68 -26.18 -13.93
N SER A 4 39.13 -24.93 -14.06
CA SER A 4 38.53 -23.75 -13.40
C SER A 4 37.07 -23.54 -13.79
N TYR A 5 36.73 -23.73 -15.07
CA TYR A 5 35.34 -23.67 -15.54
C TYR A 5 34.48 -24.76 -14.90
N PHE A 6 34.95 -26.01 -14.90
CA PHE A 6 34.22 -27.11 -14.27
C PHE A 6 34.05 -26.90 -12.76
N THR A 7 35.10 -26.49 -12.05
CA THR A 7 35.00 -26.21 -10.62
C THR A 7 34.06 -25.06 -10.30
N LEU A 8 34.02 -24.01 -11.14
CA LEU A 8 33.14 -22.87 -10.94
C LEU A 8 31.68 -23.22 -11.25
N VAL A 9 31.44 -23.95 -12.34
CA VAL A 9 30.09 -24.38 -12.72
C VAL A 9 29.51 -25.37 -11.71
N PHE A 10 30.23 -26.45 -11.42
CA PHE A 10 29.71 -27.53 -10.57
C PHE A 10 29.91 -27.28 -9.07
N GLY A 11 30.93 -26.52 -8.68
CA GLY A 11 31.21 -26.21 -7.27
C GLY A 11 30.44 -24.99 -6.76
N GLU A 12 30.11 -24.03 -7.62
CA GLU A 12 29.49 -22.77 -7.19
C GLU A 12 28.16 -22.47 -7.91
N LEU A 13 28.16 -22.34 -9.24
CA LEU A 13 26.99 -21.84 -9.98
C LEU A 13 25.78 -22.78 -9.88
N VAL A 14 25.99 -24.08 -10.10
CA VAL A 14 24.92 -25.08 -10.07
C VAL A 14 24.36 -25.25 -8.65
N PRO A 15 25.16 -25.46 -7.59
CA PRO A 15 24.65 -25.51 -6.22
C PRO A 15 23.88 -24.25 -5.82
N LYS A 16 24.38 -23.07 -6.21
CA LYS A 16 23.73 -21.79 -5.91
C LYS A 16 22.36 -21.67 -6.58
N GLN A 17 22.25 -22.07 -7.85
CA GLN A 17 20.96 -22.11 -8.56
C GLN A 17 19.98 -23.09 -7.91
N ILE A 18 20.44 -24.27 -7.50
CA ILE A 18 19.60 -25.25 -6.79
C ILE A 18 19.10 -24.67 -5.46
N ALA A 19 19.97 -23.97 -4.71
CA ALA A 19 19.59 -23.33 -3.45
C ALA A 19 18.53 -22.23 -3.63
N ILE A 20 18.57 -21.48 -4.74
CA ILE A 20 17.57 -20.44 -5.03
C ILE A 20 16.23 -21.08 -5.41
N HIS A 21 16.23 -22.10 -6.27
CA HIS A 21 15.00 -22.73 -6.76
C HIS A 21 14.36 -23.71 -5.77
N LYS A 22 15.15 -24.31 -4.87
CA LYS A 22 14.69 -25.26 -3.83
C LYS A 22 15.10 -24.78 -2.43
N SER A 23 14.91 -23.48 -2.18
CA SER A 23 15.30 -22.82 -0.94
C SER A 23 14.72 -23.50 0.30
N GLU A 24 13.46 -23.92 0.25
CA GLU A 24 12.77 -24.53 1.40
C GLU A 24 13.33 -25.91 1.79
N GLN A 25 13.52 -26.81 0.81
CA GLN A 25 14.11 -28.14 1.06
C GLN A 25 15.56 -28.04 1.54
N MET A 26 16.35 -27.14 0.93
CA MET A 26 17.72 -26.90 1.35
C MET A 26 17.78 -26.27 2.75
N ALA A 27 16.90 -25.32 3.05
CA ALA A 27 16.78 -24.70 4.36
C ALA A 27 16.44 -25.75 5.43
N LEU A 28 15.45 -26.62 5.17
CA LEU A 28 15.10 -27.70 6.09
C LEU A 28 16.27 -28.68 6.31
N GLY A 29 16.99 -29.05 5.26
CA GLY A 29 18.15 -29.95 5.36
C GLY A 29 19.32 -29.38 6.17
N VAL A 30 19.56 -28.06 6.09
CA VAL A 30 20.65 -27.39 6.81
C VAL A 30 20.21 -26.84 8.17
N SER A 31 18.90 -26.77 8.43
CA SER A 31 18.32 -26.16 9.64
C SER A 31 18.89 -26.74 10.93
N GLY A 32 19.13 -28.04 11.00
CA GLY A 32 19.68 -28.69 12.19
C GLY A 32 21.12 -28.26 12.50
N LEU A 33 21.95 -28.07 11.48
CA LEU A 33 23.33 -27.62 11.63
C LEU A 33 23.37 -26.15 12.07
N ILE A 34 22.56 -25.31 11.44
CA ILE A 34 22.39 -23.90 11.83
C ILE A 34 21.87 -23.80 13.27
N SER A 35 20.90 -24.63 13.65
CA SER A 35 20.34 -24.66 15.00
C SER A 35 21.38 -25.07 16.05
N GLY A 36 22.25 -26.04 15.72
CA GLY A 36 23.36 -26.44 16.60
C GLY A 36 24.37 -25.31 16.83
N ILE A 37 24.73 -24.59 15.77
CA ILE A 37 25.60 -23.40 15.87
C ILE A 37 24.89 -22.31 16.68
N ALA A 38 23.62 -22.02 16.37
CA ALA A 38 22.83 -21.03 17.08
C ALA A 38 22.71 -21.36 18.58
N PHE A 39 22.56 -22.64 18.94
CA PHE A 39 22.56 -23.08 20.33
C PHE A 39 23.91 -22.82 21.02
N LEU A 40 25.02 -23.15 20.35
CA LEU A 40 26.37 -22.94 20.88
C LEU A 40 26.66 -21.44 21.13
N PHE A 41 26.23 -20.57 20.23
CA PHE A 41 26.42 -19.12 20.34
C PHE A 41 25.30 -18.40 21.12
N SER A 42 24.19 -19.07 21.41
CA SER A 42 23.06 -18.53 22.18
C SER A 42 23.47 -17.83 23.49
N PRO A 43 24.34 -18.38 24.36
CA PRO A 43 24.74 -17.69 25.58
C PRO A 43 25.47 -16.37 25.30
N LEU A 44 26.32 -16.32 24.28
CA LEU A 44 27.04 -15.11 23.89
C LEU A 44 26.06 -14.04 23.39
N VAL A 45 25.14 -14.44 22.50
CA VAL A 45 24.10 -13.54 21.95
C VAL A 45 23.23 -12.99 23.08
N LYS A 46 22.81 -13.81 24.04
CA LYS A 46 22.00 -13.36 25.19
C LYS A 46 22.69 -12.30 26.03
N VAL A 47 23.99 -12.45 26.30
CA VAL A 47 24.77 -11.45 27.05
C VAL A 47 24.85 -10.14 26.28
N LEU A 48 25.12 -10.20 24.98
CA LEU A 48 25.12 -9.03 24.10
C LEU A 48 23.76 -8.34 24.09
N THR A 49 22.67 -9.07 23.83
CA THR A 49 21.30 -8.54 23.84
C THR A 49 20.95 -7.90 25.18
N TRP A 50 21.31 -8.54 26.29
CA TRP A 50 21.09 -7.97 27.63
C TRP A 50 21.86 -6.65 27.81
N SER A 51 23.12 -6.59 27.37
CA SER A 51 23.93 -5.37 27.45
C SER A 51 23.33 -4.24 26.60
N THR A 52 22.94 -4.52 25.36
CA THR A 52 22.31 -3.56 24.44
C THR A 52 20.99 -3.04 25.02
N ASN A 53 20.12 -3.94 25.48
CA ASN A 53 18.82 -3.56 26.04
C ASN A 53 18.98 -2.73 27.31
N THR A 54 20.02 -2.98 28.10
CA THR A 54 20.34 -2.16 29.28
C THR A 54 20.75 -0.74 28.87
N VAL A 55 21.62 -0.61 27.86
CA VAL A 55 22.01 0.71 27.34
C VAL A 55 20.82 1.47 26.75
N LEU A 56 20.00 0.81 25.94
CA LEU A 56 18.79 1.41 25.36
C LEU A 56 17.86 1.95 26.43
N ARG A 57 17.62 1.18 27.51
CA ARG A 57 16.79 1.62 28.64
C ARG A 57 17.39 2.83 29.38
N VAL A 58 18.72 2.88 29.54
CA VAL A 58 19.40 4.04 30.15
C VAL A 58 19.22 5.30 29.28
N LEU A 59 19.17 5.14 27.96
CA LEU A 59 18.91 6.22 27.01
C LEU A 59 17.42 6.57 26.87
N GLY A 60 16.52 5.89 27.60
CA GLY A 60 15.07 6.11 27.52
C GLY A 60 14.39 5.45 26.31
N ILE A 61 15.06 4.57 25.59
CA ILE A 61 14.52 3.81 24.45
C ILE A 61 13.99 2.47 24.96
N ASN A 62 12.75 2.13 24.61
CA ASN A 62 12.14 0.86 25.00
C ASN A 62 12.58 -0.26 24.03
N PRO A 63 13.40 -1.25 24.45
CA PRO A 63 13.86 -2.32 23.56
C PRO A 63 12.78 -3.35 23.20
N ASN A 64 11.60 -3.29 23.83
CA ASN A 64 10.46 -4.17 23.58
C ASN A 64 9.30 -3.43 22.92
N SER A 65 9.52 -2.26 22.31
CA SER A 65 8.53 -1.71 21.38
C SER A 65 8.49 -2.65 20.18
N ASN A 66 7.53 -3.56 20.16
CA ASN A 66 7.33 -4.45 19.03
C ASN A 66 7.00 -3.59 17.80
N GLU A 67 7.92 -3.57 16.84
CA GLU A 67 7.69 -3.19 15.44
C GLU A 67 7.11 -4.40 14.67
N GLU A 68 6.12 -5.08 15.24
CA GLU A 68 5.32 -6.10 14.53
C GLU A 68 4.00 -5.50 14.02
N GLU A 69 3.98 -4.19 13.78
CA GLU A 69 2.99 -3.62 12.88
C GLU A 69 3.52 -3.82 11.48
N VAL A 70 2.84 -4.66 10.69
CA VAL A 70 3.10 -4.71 9.25
C VAL A 70 2.78 -3.32 8.72
N PHE A 71 3.82 -2.55 8.46
CA PHE A 71 3.70 -1.20 7.94
C PHE A 71 3.24 -1.26 6.49
N GLU A 72 2.52 -0.23 6.06
CA GLU A 72 2.09 -0.08 4.67
C GLU A 72 3.26 -0.23 3.69
N GLU A 73 4.41 0.33 4.03
CA GLU A 73 5.63 0.25 3.22
C GLU A 73 6.12 -1.20 3.03
N GLU A 74 5.94 -2.06 4.02
CA GLU A 74 6.32 -3.48 3.92
C GLU A 74 5.38 -4.22 2.96
N ILE A 75 4.08 -3.94 3.02
CA ILE A 75 3.09 -4.49 2.08
C ILE A 75 3.43 -4.05 0.65
N ILE A 76 3.74 -2.76 0.45
CA ILE A 76 4.14 -2.23 -0.86
C ILE A 76 5.44 -2.89 -1.35
N MET A 77 6.42 -3.14 -0.48
CA MET A 77 7.63 -3.88 -0.85
C MET A 77 7.31 -5.31 -1.32
N MET A 78 6.42 -6.02 -0.63
CA MET A 78 6.00 -7.37 -1.00
C MET A 78 5.26 -7.39 -2.35
N VAL A 79 4.37 -6.43 -2.59
CA VAL A 79 3.62 -6.29 -3.84
C VAL A 79 4.57 -6.03 -5.01
N ASN A 80 5.51 -5.10 -4.84
CA ASN A 80 6.56 -4.82 -5.84
C ASN A 80 7.41 -6.05 -6.17
N ALA A 81 7.79 -6.83 -5.13
CA ALA A 81 8.52 -8.08 -5.35
C ALA A 81 7.68 -9.14 -6.07
N GLY A 82 6.36 -9.17 -5.84
CA GLY A 82 5.40 -10.03 -6.54
C GLY A 82 5.24 -9.64 -8.02
N GLU A 83 5.19 -8.35 -8.32
CA GLU A 83 5.14 -7.81 -9.68
C GLU A 83 6.41 -8.19 -10.47
N GLN A 84 7.60 -7.96 -9.90
CA GLN A 84 8.87 -8.32 -10.55
C GLN A 84 9.00 -9.83 -10.85
N LYS A 85 8.38 -10.67 -10.02
CA LYS A 85 8.35 -12.13 -10.21
C LYS A 85 7.22 -12.56 -11.15
N GLY A 86 6.40 -11.65 -11.65
CA GLY A 86 5.23 -11.92 -12.50
C GLY A 86 4.12 -12.68 -11.79
N THR A 87 4.10 -12.67 -10.45
CA THR A 87 3.06 -13.31 -9.63
C THR A 87 1.88 -12.38 -9.38
N ILE A 88 2.11 -11.07 -9.46
CA ILE A 88 1.11 -10.00 -9.34
C ILE A 88 1.15 -9.20 -10.64
N ASP A 89 -0.01 -8.85 -11.19
CA ASP A 89 -0.09 -7.98 -12.38
C ASP A 89 0.11 -6.50 -11.99
N THR A 90 0.61 -5.68 -12.92
CA THR A 90 0.77 -4.24 -12.73
C THR A 90 -0.56 -3.57 -12.36
N GLN A 91 -1.69 -4.03 -12.93
CA GLN A 91 -3.01 -3.51 -12.56
C GLN A 91 -3.41 -3.80 -11.10
N GLU A 92 -3.02 -4.96 -10.58
CA GLU A 92 -3.31 -5.35 -9.19
C GLU A 92 -2.44 -4.54 -8.22
N LYS A 93 -1.18 -4.29 -8.57
CA LYS A 93 -0.31 -3.37 -7.83
C LYS A 93 -0.88 -1.96 -7.81
N ASP A 94 -1.23 -1.41 -8.96
CA ASP A 94 -1.78 -0.05 -9.07
C ASP A 94 -3.05 0.09 -8.21
N LEU A 95 -3.87 -0.97 -8.16
CA LEU A 95 -5.07 -1.01 -7.32
C LEU A 95 -4.73 -0.97 -5.83
N ILE A 96 -3.73 -1.74 -5.39
CA ILE A 96 -3.30 -1.77 -3.99
C ILE A 96 -2.73 -0.41 -3.58
N GLU A 97 -1.87 0.20 -4.41
CA GLU A 97 -1.34 1.53 -4.16
C GLU A 97 -2.45 2.60 -4.11
N CYS A 98 -3.44 2.52 -5.00
CA CYS A 98 -4.61 3.40 -4.97
C CYS A 98 -5.47 3.22 -3.71
N LEU A 99 -5.55 2.01 -3.16
CA LEU A 99 -6.34 1.71 -1.96
C LEU A 99 -5.74 2.40 -0.73
N PHE A 100 -4.43 2.29 -0.53
CA PHE A 100 -3.73 2.98 0.55
C PHE A 100 -3.82 4.51 0.38
N ALA A 101 -3.55 5.01 -0.83
CA ALA A 101 -3.69 6.43 -1.13
C ALA A 101 -5.13 6.96 -1.00
N PHE A 102 -6.14 6.09 -1.00
CA PHE A 102 -7.53 6.44 -0.75
C PHE A 102 -7.86 6.48 0.75
N ASP A 103 -7.31 5.56 1.55
CA ASP A 103 -7.51 5.52 3.00
C ASP A 103 -7.01 6.81 3.67
N ASP A 104 -5.91 7.36 3.16
CA ASP A 104 -5.35 8.65 3.61
C ASP A 104 -6.12 9.88 3.13
N ARG A 105 -7.00 9.75 2.12
CA ARG A 105 -7.72 10.90 1.55
C ARG A 105 -8.92 11.27 2.39
N GLN A 106 -9.01 12.55 2.72
CA GLN A 106 -10.20 13.12 3.34
C GLN A 106 -11.16 13.63 2.26
N ALA A 107 -12.45 13.76 2.61
CA ALA A 107 -13.46 14.31 1.70
C ALA A 107 -13.07 15.69 1.13
N LYS A 108 -12.33 16.48 1.91
CA LYS A 108 -11.83 17.80 1.48
C LYS A 108 -10.84 17.75 0.32
N ASP A 109 -10.15 16.63 0.15
CA ASP A 109 -9.09 16.47 -0.85
C ASP A 109 -9.67 16.09 -2.23
N ILE A 110 -10.93 15.65 -2.27
CA ILE A 110 -11.60 15.18 -3.50
C ILE A 110 -12.92 15.90 -3.81
N MET A 111 -13.45 16.71 -2.88
CA MET A 111 -14.68 17.46 -3.13
C MET A 111 -14.46 18.64 -4.09
N VAL A 112 -15.49 18.97 -4.88
CA VAL A 112 -15.51 20.21 -5.65
C VAL A 112 -15.67 21.37 -4.69
N HIS A 113 -14.79 22.36 -4.76
CA HIS A 113 -14.86 23.51 -3.87
C HIS A 113 -16.17 24.28 -4.10
N ARG A 114 -16.74 24.85 -3.03
CA ARG A 114 -18.09 25.47 -3.08
C ARG A 114 -18.26 26.54 -4.15
N THR A 115 -17.18 27.29 -4.43
CA THR A 115 -17.18 28.38 -5.42
C THR A 115 -17.16 27.87 -6.85
N GLU A 116 -16.82 26.60 -7.05
CA GLU A 116 -16.75 25.92 -8.35
C GLU A 116 -17.95 24.98 -8.55
N MET A 117 -18.82 24.84 -7.54
CA MET A 117 -20.06 24.08 -7.66
C MET A 117 -21.04 24.84 -8.54
N ILE A 118 -21.61 24.13 -9.52
CA ILE A 118 -22.81 24.61 -10.20
C ILE A 118 -24.02 24.22 -9.35
N LEU A 119 -24.87 25.21 -9.07
CA LEU A 119 -26.03 25.10 -8.21
C LEU A 119 -27.24 25.65 -8.97
N LEU A 120 -28.42 25.08 -8.72
CA LEU A 120 -29.68 25.55 -9.29
C LEU A 120 -30.48 26.30 -8.24
N ASP A 121 -30.86 27.53 -8.56
CA ASP A 121 -31.67 28.38 -7.68
C ASP A 121 -33.17 28.07 -7.86
N LEU A 122 -33.82 27.56 -6.82
CA LEU A 122 -35.25 27.27 -6.85
C LEU A 122 -36.12 28.53 -6.90
N ASP A 123 -35.63 29.64 -6.34
CA ASP A 123 -36.36 30.89 -6.29
C ASP A 123 -36.26 31.66 -7.63
N ASN A 124 -35.30 31.29 -8.49
CA ASN A 124 -35.13 31.82 -9.84
C ASN A 124 -34.83 30.70 -10.85
N PRO A 125 -35.87 30.03 -11.40
CA PRO A 125 -35.68 28.93 -12.34
C PRO A 125 -35.25 29.39 -13.75
N ASP A 126 -35.28 30.70 -14.03
CA ASP A 126 -34.93 31.24 -15.34
C ASP A 126 -33.43 31.06 -15.60
N GLY A 127 -33.09 30.05 -16.42
CA GLY A 127 -31.70 29.70 -16.75
C GLY A 127 -31.27 28.30 -16.33
N TRP A 128 -32.14 27.52 -15.68
CA TRP A 128 -31.86 26.13 -15.34
C TRP A 128 -31.46 25.29 -16.56
N ASP A 129 -32.15 25.47 -17.69
CA ASP A 129 -31.84 24.74 -18.92
C ASP A 129 -30.39 24.98 -19.35
N HIS A 130 -29.96 26.23 -19.39
CA HIS A 130 -28.59 26.59 -19.78
C HIS A 130 -27.56 25.96 -18.83
N ALA A 131 -27.77 26.07 -17.51
CA ALA A 131 -26.88 25.48 -16.50
C ALA A 131 -26.82 23.93 -16.58
N ILE A 132 -27.94 23.27 -16.88
CA ILE A 132 -28.02 21.83 -17.05
C ILE A 132 -27.26 21.39 -18.32
N TYR A 133 -27.42 22.11 -19.42
CA TYR A 133 -26.76 21.80 -20.68
C TYR A 133 -25.24 21.99 -20.62
N GLU A 134 -24.75 23.05 -19.97
CA GLU A 134 -23.31 23.33 -19.91
C GLU A 134 -22.54 22.37 -19.00
N THR A 135 -23.12 21.98 -17.87
CA THR A 135 -22.37 21.25 -16.83
C THR A 135 -22.15 19.78 -17.11
N LYS A 136 -23.01 19.14 -17.91
CA LYS A 136 -22.97 17.69 -18.20
C LYS A 136 -22.89 16.81 -16.93
N ARG A 137 -23.27 17.34 -15.76
CA ARG A 137 -23.25 16.61 -14.49
C ARG A 137 -24.52 15.80 -14.34
N ALA A 138 -24.39 14.58 -13.83
CA ALA A 138 -25.54 13.71 -13.60
C ALA A 138 -26.44 14.20 -12.44
N PHE A 139 -25.83 14.89 -11.48
CA PHE A 139 -26.46 15.39 -10.27
C PHE A 139 -26.08 16.85 -10.07
N ILE A 140 -27.07 17.72 -9.85
CA ILE A 140 -26.87 19.15 -9.59
C ILE A 140 -27.63 19.52 -8.31
N PRO A 141 -26.98 20.08 -7.28
CA PRO A 141 -27.67 20.52 -6.08
C PRO A 141 -28.61 21.70 -6.38
N VAL A 142 -29.78 21.69 -5.75
CA VAL A 142 -30.80 22.73 -5.83
C VAL A 142 -30.89 23.41 -4.47
N PHE A 143 -30.79 24.72 -4.44
CA PHE A 143 -30.86 25.53 -3.22
C PHE A 143 -32.05 26.49 -3.25
N SER A 144 -32.38 27.08 -2.10
CA SER A 144 -33.32 28.20 -2.00
C SER A 144 -32.79 29.21 -0.99
N LYS A 145 -33.04 30.49 -1.24
CA LYS A 145 -32.58 31.67 -0.50
C LYS A 145 -31.08 31.92 -0.60
N THR A 146 -30.26 30.93 -0.26
CA THR A 146 -28.80 31.02 -0.28
C THR A 146 -28.17 29.71 -0.72
N ALA A 147 -26.99 29.78 -1.34
CA ALA A 147 -26.22 28.61 -1.78
C ALA A 147 -25.86 27.63 -0.64
N ASP A 148 -25.92 28.07 0.61
CA ASP A 148 -25.68 27.24 1.80
C ASP A 148 -26.90 26.39 2.19
N HIS A 149 -28.08 26.70 1.66
CA HIS A 149 -29.33 26.02 1.98
C HIS A 149 -29.77 25.11 0.84
N ILE A 150 -29.05 23.98 0.71
CA ILE A 150 -29.36 22.93 -0.26
C ILE A 150 -30.64 22.21 0.16
N LEU A 151 -31.66 22.25 -0.70
CA LEU A 151 -32.95 21.60 -0.46
C LEU A 151 -33.00 20.19 -1.06
N SER A 152 -32.41 20.00 -2.24
CA SER A 152 -32.48 18.72 -2.97
C SER A 152 -31.36 18.57 -4.01
N ILE A 153 -31.31 17.41 -4.65
CA ILE A 153 -30.38 17.13 -5.76
C ILE A 153 -31.19 16.76 -6.99
N LEU A 154 -31.02 17.52 -8.08
CA LEU A 154 -31.64 17.24 -9.36
C LEU A 154 -30.85 16.16 -10.10
N ASN A 155 -31.51 15.07 -10.48
CA ASN A 155 -30.96 14.08 -11.40
C ASN A 155 -31.31 14.46 -12.85
N VAL A 156 -30.31 14.94 -13.59
CA VAL A 156 -30.49 15.41 -14.97
C VAL A 156 -30.94 14.29 -15.91
N LYS A 157 -30.43 13.07 -15.73
CA LYS A 157 -30.84 11.92 -16.57
C LYS A 157 -32.32 11.58 -16.38
N LYS A 158 -32.85 11.73 -15.16
CA LYS A 158 -34.28 11.49 -14.89
C LYS A 158 -35.15 12.59 -15.47
N LEU A 159 -34.68 13.84 -15.47
CA LEU A 159 -35.37 14.98 -16.07
C LEU A 159 -35.50 14.81 -17.60
N LEU A 160 -34.42 14.43 -18.29
CA LEU A 160 -34.38 14.32 -19.76
C LEU A 160 -35.10 13.09 -20.34
N ARG A 161 -35.56 12.16 -19.49
CA ARG A 161 -36.14 10.88 -19.92
C ARG A 161 -37.68 10.88 -19.90
N ASN A 162 -38.32 11.98 -19.49
CA ASN A 162 -39.76 12.20 -19.54
C ASN A 162 -40.13 13.21 -20.62
#